data_AF-A0A2M8B3X9-F1
#
_entry.id   AF-A0A2M8B3X9-F1
#
_cell.length_a   1.000
_cell.length_b   1.000
_cell.length_c   1.000
_cell.angle_alpha   90.00
_cell.angle_beta   90.00
_cell.angle_gamma   90.00
#
_symmetry.space_group_name_H-M   'P 1'
#
loop_
_entity.id
_entity.type
_entity.pdbx_description
1 polymer ?
#
loop_
_entity_poly.entity_id
_entity_poly.type
_entity_poly.pdbx_seq_one_letter_code
_entity_poly.pdbx_strand_id
1 'polypeptide(L)' 'VKPLVRLAGKLRAMKGQDLEEGISTRLVIYAATLIAQGMPVERAILATMIEPLTDDADTKRGLLDLVQAVFG' A
#
# COMPACT_ATOMS: atom_id res chain seq x y z
N VAL A 1 -4.65 10.84 6.55
CA VAL A 1 -4.53 10.98 5.07
C VAL A 1 -3.09 11.13 4.59
N LYS A 2 -2.29 12.09 5.09
CA LYS A 2 -0.89 12.31 4.64
C LYS A 2 0.00 11.03 4.59
N PRO A 3 -0.07 10.09 5.57
CA PRO A 3 0.74 8.86 5.52
C PRO A 3 0.40 7.93 4.35
N LEU A 4 -0.90 7.77 4.02
CA LEU A 4 -1.34 6.93 2.89
C LEU A 4 -0.85 7.48 1.55
N VAL A 5 -0.90 8.80 1.37
CA VAL A 5 -0.39 9.46 0.16
C VAL A 5 1.13 9.30 0.04
N ARG A 6 1.86 9.42 1.16
CA ARG A 6 3.31 9.19 1.21
C ARG A 6 3.67 7.75 0.84
N LEU A 7 2.97 6.76 1.40
CA LEU A 7 3.14 5.36 1.04
C LEU A 7 2.85 5.14 -0.45
N ALA A 8 1.73 5.67 -0.96
CA ALA A 8 1.37 5.55 -2.37
C ALA A 8 2.42 6.16 -3.31
N GLY A 9 3.07 7.26 -2.91
CA GLY A 9 4.19 7.84 -3.64
C GLY A 9 5.37 6.89 -3.76
N LYS A 10 5.75 6.21 -2.66
CA LYS A 10 6.83 5.21 -2.66
C LYS A 10 6.48 4.01 -3.54
N LEU A 11 5.27 3.46 -3.40
CA LEU A 11 4.80 2.33 -4.19
C LEU A 11 4.76 2.65 -5.70
N ARG A 12 4.38 3.87 -6.09
CA ARG A 12 4.41 4.28 -7.50
C ARG A 12 5.82 4.37 -8.08
N ALA A 13 6.82 4.69 -7.25
CA ALA A 13 8.21 4.75 -7.69
C ALA A 13 8.79 3.36 -8.01
N MET A 14 8.14 2.28 -7.57
CA MET A 14 8.54 0.89 -7.86
C MET A 14 7.96 0.35 -9.18
N LYS A 15 7.10 1.12 -9.86
CA LYS A 15 6.54 0.72 -11.15
C LYS A 15 7.66 0.52 -12.17
N GLY A 16 7.66 -0.64 -12.84
CA GLY A 16 8.67 -1.03 -13.82
C GLY A 16 9.98 -1.55 -13.22
N GLN A 17 10.06 -1.70 -11.89
CA GLN A 17 11.14 -2.39 -11.20
C GLN A 17 10.60 -3.70 -10.61
N ASP A 18 9.97 -3.59 -9.44
CA ASP A 18 9.42 -4.74 -8.70
C ASP A 18 7.89 -4.86 -8.87
N LEU A 19 7.23 -3.84 -9.44
CA LEU A 19 5.80 -3.84 -9.72
C LEU A 19 5.53 -3.62 -11.20
N GLU A 20 4.64 -4.42 -11.79
CA GLU A 20 4.15 -4.20 -13.16
C GLU A 20 3.38 -2.87 -13.26
N GLU A 21 2.52 -2.59 -12.27
CA GLU A 21 1.74 -1.37 -12.17
C GLU A 21 1.91 -0.66 -10.82
N GLY A 22 1.92 0.67 -10.87
CA GLY A 22 1.93 1.48 -9.66
C GLY A 22 0.54 1.57 -9.03
N ILE A 23 0.49 1.74 -7.71
CA ILE A 23 -0.77 1.85 -6.98
C ILE A 23 -1.68 3.00 -7.48
N SER A 24 -2.93 2.64 -7.76
CA SER A 24 -3.95 3.60 -8.20
C SER A 24 -4.49 4.45 -7.03
N THR A 25 -4.99 5.65 -7.34
CA THR A 25 -5.67 6.50 -6.33
C THR A 25 -6.92 5.82 -5.75
N ARG A 26 -7.58 4.93 -6.51
CA ARG A 26 -8.73 4.15 -6.04
C ARG A 26 -8.38 3.30 -4.83
N LEU A 27 -7.23 2.61 -4.87
CA LEU A 27 -6.76 1.77 -3.77
C LEU A 27 -6.42 2.60 -2.52
N VAL A 28 -5.87 3.80 -2.70
CA VAL A 28 -5.64 4.75 -1.59
C VAL A 28 -6.95 5.20 -0.94
N ILE A 29 -7.98 5.47 -1.76
CA ILE A 29 -9.32 5.83 -1.25
C ILE A 29 -9.92 4.64 -0.49
N TYR A 30 -9.81 3.42 -1.00
CA TYR A 30 -10.33 2.23 -0.31
C TYR A 30 -9.66 2.02 1.05
N ALA A 31 -8.34 2.16 1.13
CA ALA A 31 -7.61 2.12 2.40
C ALA A 31 -8.19 3.14 3.40
N ALA A 32 -8.36 4.39 2.97
CA ALA A 32 -8.89 5.45 3.79
C ALA A 32 -10.35 5.19 4.24
N THR A 33 -11.18 4.66 3.34
CA THR A 33 -12.57 4.29 3.63
C THR A 33 -12.65 3.20 4.69
N LEU A 34 -11.86 2.12 4.56
CA LEU A 34 -11.84 1.05 5.55
C LEU A 34 -11.36 1.53 6.92
N ILE A 35 -10.33 2.38 6.95
CA ILE A 35 -9.83 3.00 8.18
C ILE A 35 -10.91 3.87 8.83
N ALA A 36 -11.61 4.69 8.04
CA ALA A 36 -12.71 5.53 8.53
C ALA A 36 -13.89 4.71 9.09
N GLN A 37 -14.07 3.47 8.61
CA GLN A 37 -15.04 2.51 9.12
C GLN A 37 -14.55 1.70 10.34
N GLY A 38 -13.35 2.00 10.86
CA GLY A 38 -12.81 1.38 12.07
C GLY A 38 -11.91 0.17 11.81
N MET A 39 -11.56 -0.13 10.56
CA MET A 39 -10.55 -1.17 10.29
C MET A 39 -9.17 -0.72 10.77
N PRO A 40 -8.38 -1.60 11.42
CA PRO A 40 -6.99 -1.30 11.76
C PRO A 40 -6.19 -0.87 10.53
N VAL A 41 -5.35 0.16 10.69
CA VAL A 41 -4.58 0.78 9.59
C VAL A 41 -3.76 -0.24 8.81
N GLU A 42 -3.03 -1.11 9.52
CA GLU A 42 -2.20 -2.16 8.93
C GLU A 42 -3.03 -3.11 8.06
N ARG A 43 -4.20 -3.54 8.57
CA ARG A 43 -5.10 -4.43 7.85
C ARG A 43 -5.70 -3.77 6.62
N ALA A 44 -6.08 -2.49 6.71
CA ALA A 44 -6.61 -1.74 5.59
C ALA A 44 -5.56 -1.55 4.49
N ILE A 45 -4.31 -1.22 4.87
CA ILE A 45 -3.18 -1.08 3.94
C ILE A 45 -2.88 -2.42 3.27
N LEU A 46 -2.76 -3.50 4.04
CA LEU A 46 -2.50 -4.83 3.48
C LEU A 46 -3.55 -5.21 2.42
N ALA A 47 -4.83 -5.15 2.80
CA ALA A 47 -5.94 -5.59 1.95
C ALA A 47 -6.14 -4.75 0.68
N THR A 48 -5.69 -3.49 0.65
CA THR A 48 -6.01 -2.57 -0.44
C THR A 48 -4.80 -2.01 -1.17
N MET A 49 -3.66 -1.86 -0.49
CA MET A 49 -2.46 -1.22 -1.04
C MET A 49 -1.31 -2.21 -1.28
N ILE A 50 -1.42 -3.46 -0.81
CA ILE A 50 -0.36 -4.48 -0.94
C ILE A 50 -0.86 -5.69 -1.73
N GLU A 51 -1.87 -6.39 -1.22
CA GLU A 51 -2.43 -7.60 -1.85
C GLU A 51 -2.82 -7.39 -3.32
N PRO A 52 -3.43 -6.25 -3.73
CA PRO A 52 -3.81 -6.07 -5.13
C PRO A 52 -2.65 -5.77 -6.09
N LEU A 53 -1.43 -5.51 -5.61
CA LEU A 53 -0.30 -5.10 -6.46
C LEU A 53 0.53 -6.27 -6.97
N THR A 54 0.52 -7.39 -6.27
CA THR A 54 1.36 -8.55 -6.60
C THR A 54 0.91 -9.76 -5.79
N ASP A 55 1.12 -10.96 -6.32
CA ASP A 55 0.99 -12.22 -5.59
C ASP A 55 2.34 -12.80 -5.14
N ASP A 56 3.45 -12.21 -5.60
CA ASP A 56 4.80 -12.66 -5.28
C ASP A 56 5.16 -12.36 -3.81
N ALA A 57 5.57 -13.39 -3.09
CA ALA A 57 5.77 -13.31 -1.64
C ALA A 57 6.96 -12.43 -1.25
N ASP A 58 8.03 -12.42 -2.04
CA ASP A 58 9.23 -11.64 -1.77
C ASP A 58 9.00 -10.16 -2.07
N THR A 59 8.31 -9.86 -3.17
CA THR A 59 7.81 -8.52 -3.47
C THR A 59 6.91 -8.02 -2.35
N LYS A 60 5.92 -8.82 -1.90
CA LYS A 60 5.04 -8.46 -0.78
C LYS A 60 5.83 -8.10 0.48
N ARG A 61 6.87 -8.86 0.83
CA ARG A 61 7.76 -8.54 1.98
C ARG A 61 8.40 -7.16 1.82
N GLY A 62 8.99 -6.87 0.66
CA GLY A 62 9.58 -5.55 0.41
C GLY A 62 8.57 -4.41 0.50
N LEU A 63 7.33 -4.61 0.01
CA LEU A 63 6.27 -3.62 0.15
C LEU A 63 5.87 -3.42 1.62
N LEU A 64 5.83 -4.49 2.42
CA LEU A 64 5.53 -4.41 3.86
C LEU A 64 6.62 -3.68 4.65
N ASP A 65 7.88 -3.82 4.27
CA ASP A 65 8.98 -3.04 4.85
C ASP A 65 8.81 -1.54 4.59
N LEU A 66 8.32 -1.17 3.40
CA LEU A 66 7.97 0.22 3.09
C LEU A 66 6.79 0.73 3.92
N VAL A 67 5.81 -0.14 4.22
CA VAL A 67 4.70 0.20 5.14
C VAL A 67 5.26 0.51 6.53
N GLN A 68 6.12 -0.37 7.06
CA GLN A 68 6.78 -0.17 8.36
C GLN A 68 7.60 1.13 8.37
N ALA A 69 8.36 1.43 7.32
CA ALA A 69 9.12 2.68 7.24
C ALA A 69 8.25 3.96 7.15
N VAL A 70 6.96 3.85 6.85
CA VAL A 70 6.03 4.99 6.71
C VAL A 70 5.12 5.14 7.93
N PHE A 71 4.77 4.04 8.60
CA PHE A 71 3.77 3.97 9.68
C PHE A 71 4.33 3.51 11.04
N GLY A 72 5.52 2.92 11.08
CA GLY A 72 6.25 2.62 12.32
C GLY A 72 7.00 3.82 12.88
#